data_AF-A0A9N9XQ05-F1
#
_entry.id   AF-A0A9N9XQ05-F1
#
_cell.length_a   1.000
_cell.length_b   1.000
_cell.length_c   1.000
_cell.angle_alpha   90.00
_cell.angle_beta   90.00
_cell.angle_gamma   90.00
#
_symmetry.space_group_name_H-M   'P 1'
#
loop_
_entity.id
_entity.type
_entity.pdbx_description
1 polymer ?
#
loop_
_entity_poly.entity_id
_entity_poly.type
_entity_poly.pdbx_seq_one_letter_code
_entity_poly.pdbx_strand_id
1 'polypeptide(L)'
;MQTGAVKSFVQFLSIIVLWSSVYAIKIQQLNVPRLTRLPVEELILDCVYVMEEHERSDLLTVKWFFNHETNPIYQWIANYEPRENGILKNRLDLQYSPIDSPRCYRALKIKKVNVELTGNYTCVVSTLDGEDAKTKQMVILAGGLRCTSSEFLIFCMFVIALLGNVSNYSICMD
;
A
#
# COMPACT_ATOMS: atom_id res chain seq x y z
N MET A 1 54.19 34.35 22.68
CA MET A 1 54.10 32.91 22.34
C MET A 1 52.81 32.34 22.91
N GLN A 2 51.66 32.47 22.23
CA GLN A 2 50.40 31.84 22.69
C GLN A 2 49.29 31.82 21.59
N THR A 3 49.66 31.83 20.32
CA THR A 3 48.71 31.98 19.19
C THR A 3 48.53 30.70 18.36
N GLY A 4 49.36 29.66 18.58
CA GLY A 4 49.31 28.40 17.84
C GLY A 4 48.29 27.39 18.40
N ALA A 5 48.17 27.31 19.73
CA ALA A 5 47.27 26.35 20.38
C ALA A 5 45.79 26.64 20.09
N VAL A 6 45.40 27.92 20.04
CA VAL A 6 44.03 28.35 19.77
C VAL A 6 43.60 28.06 18.33
N LYS A 7 44.50 28.26 17.36
CA LYS A 7 44.23 27.93 15.93
C LYS A 7 44.06 26.43 15.72
N SER A 8 44.88 25.62 16.39
CA SER A 8 44.78 24.16 16.34
C SER A 8 43.48 23.65 16.96
N PHE A 9 43.05 24.23 18.09
CA PHE A 9 41.77 23.87 18.72
C PHE A 9 40.55 24.22 17.86
N VAL A 10 40.55 25.40 17.23
CA VAL A 10 39.45 25.86 16.35
C VAL A 10 39.36 24.98 15.08
N GLN A 11 40.50 24.57 14.52
CA GLN A 11 40.55 23.69 13.35
C GLN A 11 40.10 22.26 13.66
N PHE A 12 40.37 21.74 14.86
CA PHE A 12 39.84 20.45 15.32
C PHE A 12 38.33 20.51 15.59
N LEU A 13 37.84 21.60 16.19
CA LEU A 13 36.41 21.83 16.41
C LEU A 13 35.62 21.94 15.10
N SER A 14 36.18 22.54 14.04
CA SER A 14 35.49 22.61 12.73
C SER A 14 35.39 21.26 12.01
N ILE A 15 36.28 20.30 12.32
CA ILE A 15 36.28 18.96 11.71
C ILE A 15 35.27 18.03 12.42
N ILE A 16 35.09 18.19 13.74
CA ILE A 16 34.12 17.39 14.53
C ILE A 16 32.67 17.74 14.18
N VAL A 17 32.39 18.99 13.77
CA VAL A 17 31.03 19.46 13.39
C VAL A 17 30.53 18.86 12.05
N LEU A 18 31.38 18.22 11.25
CA LEU A 18 31.00 17.65 9.95
C LEU A 18 30.56 16.17 10.02
N TRP A 19 30.48 15.58 11.21
CA TRP A 19 30.13 14.17 11.43
C TRP A 19 28.75 13.99 12.10
N SER A 20 27.81 14.92 11.92
CA SER A 20 26.42 14.65 12.27
C SER A 20 25.78 13.81 11.15
N SER A 21 25.79 12.49 11.31
CA SER A 21 24.97 11.60 10.48
C SER A 21 23.49 11.88 10.74
N VAL A 22 22.84 12.62 9.84
CA VAL A 22 21.38 12.75 9.82
C VAL A 22 20.83 11.42 9.31
N TYR A 23 20.20 10.64 10.19
CA TYR A 23 19.49 9.42 9.82
C TYR A 23 18.08 9.80 9.44
N ALA A 24 17.79 9.84 8.13
CA ALA A 24 16.47 10.18 7.61
C ALA A 24 15.53 8.96 7.63
N ILE A 25 14.22 9.23 7.76
CA ILE A 25 13.16 8.24 7.63
C ILE A 25 13.32 7.37 6.36
N LYS A 26 13.11 6.06 6.51
CA LYS A 26 13.21 5.13 5.37
C LYS A 26 12.13 4.06 5.36
N ILE A 27 11.42 3.94 4.23
CA ILE A 27 10.52 2.82 3.95
C ILE A 27 11.37 1.59 3.62
N GLN A 28 11.37 0.61 4.51
CA GLN A 28 12.02 -0.68 4.28
C GLN A 28 11.25 -1.50 3.27
N GLN A 29 9.95 -1.69 3.48
CA GLN A 29 9.15 -2.64 2.71
C GLN A 29 7.75 -2.09 2.40
N LEU A 30 7.32 -2.27 1.15
CA LEU A 30 5.97 -1.94 0.69
C LEU A 30 5.22 -3.22 0.29
N ASN A 31 4.32 -3.66 1.16
CA ASN A 31 3.52 -4.86 1.02
C ASN A 31 2.19 -4.53 0.34
N VAL A 32 2.24 -4.50 -0.98
CA VAL A 32 1.06 -4.47 -1.84
C VAL A 32 1.07 -5.74 -2.69
N PRO A 33 0.01 -6.57 -2.70
CA PRO A 33 -0.04 -7.76 -3.55
C PRO A 33 0.05 -7.38 -5.03
N ARG A 34 0.86 -8.10 -5.80
CA ARG A 34 0.94 -7.86 -7.26
C ARG A 34 -0.33 -8.31 -7.98
N LEU A 35 -0.91 -9.42 -7.51
CA LEU A 35 -2.08 -10.04 -8.09
C LEU A 35 -3.00 -10.55 -6.98
N THR A 36 -4.28 -10.22 -7.07
CA THR A 36 -5.34 -10.69 -6.18
C THR A 36 -6.49 -11.21 -7.03
N ARG A 37 -7.11 -12.32 -6.65
CA ARG A 37 -8.28 -12.89 -7.36
C ARG A 37 -9.49 -12.85 -6.45
N LEU A 38 -10.60 -12.29 -6.94
CA LEU A 38 -11.87 -12.28 -6.21
C LEU A 38 -12.52 -13.68 -6.16
N PRO A 39 -13.39 -13.96 -5.17
CA PRO A 39 -13.71 -13.11 -4.02
C PRO A 39 -12.60 -13.14 -2.97
N VAL A 40 -12.40 -12.01 -2.28
CA VAL A 40 -11.54 -11.88 -1.10
C VAL A 40 -12.30 -11.08 -0.06
N GLU A 41 -12.30 -11.56 1.19
CA GLU A 41 -13.00 -10.89 2.29
C GLU A 41 -12.30 -9.60 2.71
N GLU A 42 -10.97 -9.66 2.84
CA GLU A 42 -10.15 -8.51 3.23
C GLU A 42 -8.80 -8.50 2.55
N LEU A 43 -8.27 -7.30 2.34
CA LEU A 43 -6.98 -7.09 1.72
C LEU A 43 -6.16 -6.10 2.52
N ILE A 44 -4.93 -6.49 2.87
CA ILE A 44 -4.04 -5.68 3.69
C ILE A 44 -2.92 -5.11 2.81
N LEU A 45 -2.77 -3.79 2.84
CA LEU A 45 -1.60 -3.09 2.30
C LEU A 45 -0.76 -2.58 3.47
N ASP A 46 0.53 -2.89 3.55
CA ASP A 46 1.39 -2.48 4.68
C ASP A 46 2.62 -1.72 4.19
N CYS A 47 2.91 -0.58 4.80
CA CYS A 47 4.07 0.26 4.51
C CYS A 47 5.00 0.27 5.72
N VAL A 48 6.01 -0.60 5.68
CA VAL A 48 6.97 -0.79 6.77
C VAL A 48 8.10 0.21 6.62
N TYR A 49 8.24 1.10 7.58
CA TYR A 49 9.33 2.08 7.66
C TYR A 49 10.08 1.98 8.99
N VAL A 50 11.30 2.51 8.98
CA VAL A 50 12.16 2.73 10.13
C VAL A 50 12.54 4.20 10.23
N MET A 51 12.80 4.58 11.47
CA MET A 51 12.98 5.94 11.93
C MET A 51 13.76 5.87 13.24
N GLU A 52 14.58 6.87 13.51
CA GLU A 52 15.27 6.96 14.79
C GLU A 52 14.31 7.35 15.91
N GLU A 53 14.61 6.92 17.14
CA GLU A 53 13.72 7.16 18.28
C GLU A 53 13.53 8.65 18.60
N HIS A 54 14.54 9.49 18.30
CA HIS A 54 14.47 10.94 18.48
C HIS A 54 13.62 11.65 17.41
N GLU A 55 13.39 11.02 16.26
CA GLU A 55 12.51 11.53 15.20
C GLU A 55 11.04 11.12 15.43
N ARG A 56 10.75 10.35 16.49
CA ARG A 56 9.38 10.01 16.91
C ARG A 56 8.65 11.30 17.30
N SER A 57 8.07 11.92 16.29
CA SER A 57 7.45 13.23 16.35
C SER A 57 5.94 13.13 16.32
N ASP A 58 5.27 14.03 17.04
CA ASP A 58 3.83 14.30 16.93
C ASP A 58 3.39 14.70 15.51
N LEU A 59 4.33 14.93 14.60
CA LEU A 59 4.10 15.34 13.21
C LEU A 59 4.34 14.21 12.20
N LEU A 60 4.61 12.99 12.66
CA LEU A 60 4.70 11.82 11.78
C LEU A 60 3.41 11.67 10.97
N THR A 61 3.56 11.62 9.66
CA THR A 61 2.44 11.55 8.72
C THR A 61 2.64 10.39 7.76
N VAL A 62 1.61 9.56 7.59
CA VAL A 62 1.56 8.48 6.60
C VAL A 62 0.44 8.78 5.61
N LYS A 63 0.77 8.85 4.32
CA LYS A 63 -0.18 9.09 3.23
C LYS A 63 -0.12 7.96 2.22
N TRP A 64 -1.28 7.62 1.67
CA TRP A 64 -1.38 6.75 0.51
C TRP A 64 -2.02 7.48 -0.66
N PHE A 65 -1.48 7.26 -1.85
CA PHE A 65 -1.98 7.80 -3.12
C PHE A 65 -2.29 6.67 -4.09
N PHE A 66 -3.26 6.92 -4.97
CA PHE A 66 -3.69 6.00 -6.02
C PHE A 66 -3.39 6.61 -7.39
N ASN A 67 -2.82 5.85 -8.32
CA ASN A 67 -2.64 6.23 -9.73
C ASN A 67 -2.09 7.65 -9.97
N HIS A 68 -1.14 8.10 -9.15
CA HIS A 68 -0.52 9.43 -9.23
C HIS A 68 -1.46 10.61 -8.94
N GLU A 69 -2.59 10.38 -8.27
CA GLU A 69 -3.43 11.44 -7.73
C GLU A 69 -2.62 12.37 -6.80
N THR A 70 -2.92 13.67 -6.84
CA THR A 70 -2.28 14.68 -5.99
C THR A 70 -2.84 14.71 -4.57
N ASN A 71 -4.07 14.26 -4.39
CA ASN A 71 -4.72 14.14 -3.09
C ASN A 71 -4.56 12.73 -2.55
N PRO A 72 -4.24 12.55 -1.26
CA PRO A 72 -4.14 11.23 -0.68
C PRO A 72 -5.52 10.56 -0.55
N ILE A 73 -5.59 9.27 -0.90
CA ILE A 73 -6.75 8.39 -0.68
C ILE A 73 -6.82 7.91 0.78
N TYR A 74 -5.75 8.08 1.53
CA TYR A 74 -5.70 7.86 2.98
C TYR A 74 -4.62 8.73 3.60
N GLN A 75 -4.89 9.27 4.78
CA GLN A 75 -3.92 10.02 5.58
C GLN A 75 -4.07 9.69 7.05
N TRP A 76 -2.95 9.41 7.71
CA TRP A 76 -2.83 9.38 9.15
C TRP A 76 -1.75 10.38 9.61
N ILE A 77 -2.03 11.09 10.69
CA ILE A 77 -1.10 12.01 11.35
C ILE A 77 -1.05 11.57 12.81
N ALA A 78 0.15 11.49 13.39
CA ALA A 78 0.30 11.18 14.81
C ALA A 78 -0.62 12.08 15.66
N ASN A 79 -1.23 11.48 16.68
CA ASN A 79 -2.24 12.11 17.56
C ASN A 79 -3.61 12.44 16.95
N TYR A 80 -3.84 12.09 15.68
CA TYR A 80 -5.14 12.26 15.03
C TYR A 80 -5.71 10.92 14.54
N GLU A 81 -7.04 10.87 14.40
CA GLU A 81 -7.70 9.74 13.75
C GLU A 81 -7.35 9.67 12.26
N PRO A 82 -7.16 8.47 11.70
CA PRO A 82 -6.90 8.30 10.28
C PRO A 82 -8.12 8.72 9.45
N ARG A 83 -7.85 9.29 8.27
CA ARG A 83 -8.85 9.78 7.33
C ARG A 83 -8.73 9.05 6.00
N GLU A 84 -9.86 8.69 5.40
CA GLU A 84 -9.96 8.05 4.09
C GLU A 84 -10.65 8.97 3.07
N ASN A 85 -10.23 8.88 1.82
CA ASN A 85 -10.71 9.70 0.70
C ASN A 85 -10.68 8.90 -0.61
N GLY A 86 -11.23 9.48 -1.67
CA GLY A 86 -11.15 8.95 -3.02
C GLY A 86 -11.69 7.51 -3.13
N ILE A 87 -10.95 6.65 -3.82
CA ILE A 87 -11.37 5.27 -4.12
C ILE A 87 -11.52 4.39 -2.87
N LEU A 88 -10.86 4.74 -1.75
CA LEU A 88 -10.91 3.97 -0.51
C LEU A 88 -11.99 4.42 0.47
N LYS A 89 -12.73 5.50 0.17
CA LYS A 89 -13.77 6.03 1.04
C LYS A 89 -14.84 4.98 1.34
N ASN A 90 -15.14 4.78 2.63
CA ASN A 90 -16.05 3.79 3.19
C ASN A 90 -15.66 2.32 2.91
N ARG A 91 -14.36 2.06 2.68
CA ARG A 91 -13.82 0.72 2.38
C ARG A 91 -12.77 0.26 3.38
N LEU A 92 -12.26 1.13 4.24
CA LEU A 92 -11.20 0.77 5.19
C LEU A 92 -11.74 0.41 6.57
N ASP A 93 -11.00 -0.45 7.24
CA ASP A 93 -11.01 -0.55 8.70
C ASP A 93 -10.06 0.51 9.28
N LEU A 94 -10.60 1.67 9.65
CA LEU A 94 -9.80 2.76 10.23
C LEU A 94 -9.25 2.42 11.62
N GLN A 95 -9.79 1.40 12.29
CA GLN A 95 -9.31 0.95 13.60
C GLN A 95 -8.29 -0.19 13.49
N TYR A 96 -7.98 -0.65 12.28
CA TYR A 96 -6.97 -1.66 12.09
C TYR A 96 -5.57 -1.10 12.35
N SER A 97 -4.87 -1.73 13.29
CA SER A 97 -3.46 -1.49 13.54
C SER A 97 -2.76 -2.85 13.73
N PRO A 98 -1.57 -3.07 13.13
CA PRO A 98 -0.76 -4.23 13.43
C PRO A 98 -0.42 -4.24 14.93
N ILE A 99 -0.78 -5.32 15.63
CA ILE A 99 -0.76 -5.47 17.10
C ILE A 99 0.62 -5.20 17.73
N ASP A 100 1.70 -5.35 16.97
CA ASP A 100 3.09 -5.37 17.48
C ASP A 100 3.94 -4.16 17.07
N SER A 101 3.40 -2.94 17.03
CA SER A 101 4.25 -1.81 16.69
C SER A 101 3.86 -0.47 17.31
N PRO A 102 4.83 0.31 17.86
CA PRO A 102 4.65 1.73 18.17
C PRO A 102 4.55 2.61 16.91
N ARG A 103 4.08 2.02 15.79
CA ARG A 103 3.98 2.57 14.42
C ARG A 103 2.56 2.34 13.92
N CYS A 104 1.59 2.69 14.76
CA CYS A 104 0.17 2.46 14.54
C CYS A 104 -0.28 3.08 13.20
N TYR A 105 -1.25 2.46 12.52
CA TYR A 105 -1.90 3.00 11.31
C TYR A 105 -1.06 3.10 10.03
N ARG A 106 0.06 2.38 9.94
CA ARG A 106 0.86 2.24 8.71
C ARG A 106 0.25 1.31 7.65
N ALA A 107 -0.71 0.49 8.05
CA ALA A 107 -1.32 -0.55 7.22
C ALA A 107 -2.80 -0.24 6.96
N LEU A 108 -3.24 -0.51 5.73
CA LEU A 108 -4.62 -0.34 5.28
C LEU A 108 -5.29 -1.71 5.23
N LYS A 109 -6.39 -1.88 5.95
CA LYS A 109 -7.26 -3.07 5.83
C LYS A 109 -8.51 -2.72 5.04
N ILE A 110 -8.60 -3.22 3.81
CA ILE A 110 -9.71 -2.97 2.88
C ILE A 110 -10.75 -4.09 3.03
N LYS A 111 -12.00 -3.74 3.39
CA LYS A 111 -13.12 -4.68 3.57
C LYS A 111 -13.98 -4.89 2.32
N LYS A 112 -13.92 -3.96 1.36
CA LYS A 112 -14.75 -3.97 0.14
C LYS A 112 -13.86 -3.99 -1.10
N VAL A 113 -13.24 -5.15 -1.34
CA VAL A 113 -12.30 -5.37 -2.44
C VAL A 113 -13.05 -5.60 -3.75
N ASN A 114 -12.71 -4.85 -4.79
CA ASN A 114 -13.25 -5.03 -6.13
C ASN A 114 -12.18 -4.73 -7.20
N VAL A 115 -12.50 -4.99 -8.46
CA VAL A 115 -11.55 -4.83 -9.58
C VAL A 115 -11.09 -3.39 -9.80
N GLU A 116 -11.88 -2.41 -9.35
CA GLU A 116 -11.60 -0.97 -9.51
C GLU A 116 -10.40 -0.52 -8.66
N LEU A 117 -10.07 -1.28 -7.60
CA LEU A 117 -8.87 -1.09 -6.79
C LEU A 117 -7.57 -1.56 -7.50
N THR A 118 -7.64 -1.91 -8.78
CA THR A 118 -6.45 -2.15 -9.61
C THR A 118 -5.73 -0.83 -9.90
N GLY A 119 -4.45 -0.75 -9.56
CA GLY A 119 -3.66 0.46 -9.82
C GLY A 119 -2.33 0.52 -9.10
N ASN A 120 -1.71 1.69 -9.18
CA ASN A 120 -0.46 2.02 -8.50
C ASN A 120 -0.76 2.62 -7.13
N TYR A 121 -0.22 2.00 -6.09
CA TYR A 121 -0.32 2.46 -4.72
C TYR A 121 1.01 3.03 -4.27
N THR A 122 1.01 4.31 -3.90
CA THR A 122 2.19 5.00 -3.38
C THR A 122 2.00 5.28 -1.90
N CYS A 123 2.90 4.77 -1.05
CA CYS A 123 3.00 5.15 0.34
C CYS A 123 4.05 6.26 0.46
N VAL A 124 3.70 7.33 1.18
CA VAL A 124 4.59 8.43 1.53
C VAL A 124 4.59 8.57 3.04
N VAL A 125 5.77 8.53 3.65
CA VAL A 125 5.93 8.71 5.09
C VAL A 125 6.82 9.92 5.34
N SER A 126 6.30 10.87 6.10
CA SER A 126 6.91 12.19 6.29
C SER A 126 7.05 12.54 7.77
N THR A 127 8.13 13.23 8.10
CA THR A 127 8.42 13.85 9.39
C THR A 127 8.96 15.26 9.20
N LEU A 128 9.35 15.92 10.29
CA LEU A 128 10.01 17.22 10.24
C LEU A 128 11.31 17.18 9.44
N ASP A 129 12.09 16.12 9.60
CA ASP A 129 13.47 16.04 9.13
C ASP A 129 13.62 15.33 7.77
N GLY A 130 12.56 14.67 7.29
CA GLY A 130 12.59 14.00 6.01
C GLY A 130 11.30 13.30 5.60
N GLU A 131 11.30 12.84 4.37
CA GLU A 131 10.22 12.08 3.74
C GLU A 131 10.80 10.95 2.87
N ASP A 132 10.13 9.81 2.83
CA ASP A 132 10.41 8.73 1.89
C ASP A 132 9.13 8.23 1.24
N ALA A 133 9.25 7.75 -0.01
CA ALA A 133 8.12 7.32 -0.81
C ALA A 133 8.43 6.02 -1.57
N LYS A 134 7.45 5.10 -1.62
CA LYS A 134 7.53 3.90 -2.47
C LYS A 134 6.20 3.63 -3.16
N THR A 135 6.30 3.13 -4.39
CA THR A 135 5.14 2.77 -5.21
C THR A 135 5.16 1.29 -5.55
N LYS A 136 3.98 0.64 -5.54
CA LYS A 136 3.80 -0.73 -6.01
C LYS A 136 2.45 -0.90 -6.69
N GLN A 137 2.44 -1.63 -7.80
CA GLN A 137 1.24 -1.92 -8.57
C GLN A 137 0.51 -3.14 -8.00
N MET A 138 -0.81 -3.07 -8.00
CA MET A 138 -1.73 -4.16 -7.70
C MET A 138 -2.70 -4.38 -8.85
N VAL A 139 -2.91 -5.65 -9.22
CA VAL A 139 -3.93 -6.08 -10.18
C VAL A 139 -4.94 -6.98 -9.48
N ILE A 140 -6.22 -6.65 -9.61
CA ILE A 140 -7.31 -7.47 -9.09
C ILE A 140 -8.08 -8.06 -10.25
N LEU A 141 -8.08 -9.39 -10.33
CA LEU A 141 -8.86 -10.12 -11.32
C LEU A 141 -10.20 -10.51 -10.71
N ALA A 142 -11.27 -10.32 -11.48
CA ALA A 142 -12.52 -10.99 -11.20
C ALA A 142 -12.26 -12.50 -11.17
N GLY A 143 -12.70 -13.17 -10.12
CA GLY A 143 -12.76 -14.62 -10.12
C GLY A 143 -13.60 -15.02 -11.31
N GLY A 144 -13.00 -15.77 -12.24
CA GLY A 144 -13.75 -16.32 -13.36
C GLY A 144 -14.97 -17.01 -12.80
N LEU A 145 -16.13 -16.72 -13.40
CA LEU A 145 -17.31 -17.55 -13.24
C LEU A 145 -16.81 -18.98 -13.33
N ARG A 146 -16.86 -19.73 -12.22
CA ARG A 146 -16.90 -21.17 -12.38
C ARG A 146 -18.18 -21.36 -13.17
N CYS A 147 -18.07 -21.74 -14.44
CA CYS A 147 -19.14 -22.43 -15.13
C CYS A 147 -19.36 -23.75 -14.37
N THR A 148 -19.88 -23.70 -13.15
CA THR A 148 -20.48 -24.85 -12.47
C THR A 148 -21.92 -24.93 -12.94
N SER A 149 -22.10 -25.02 -14.25
CA SER A 149 -23.41 -25.23 -14.81
C SER A 149 -23.56 -26.73 -15.01
N SER A 150 -23.75 -27.46 -13.90
CA SER A 150 -24.37 -28.79 -13.99
C SER A 150 -25.73 -28.68 -14.68
N GLU A 151 -26.42 -27.54 -14.54
CA GLU A 151 -27.64 -27.24 -15.28
C GLU A 151 -27.41 -26.97 -16.79
N PHE A 152 -26.30 -26.37 -17.24
CA PHE A 152 -26.01 -26.29 -18.68
C PHE A 152 -25.49 -27.61 -19.23
N LEU A 153 -24.75 -28.43 -18.47
CA LEU A 153 -24.38 -29.75 -18.96
C LEU A 153 -25.63 -30.61 -19.17
N ILE A 154 -26.60 -30.54 -18.25
CA ILE A 154 -27.90 -31.21 -18.42
C ILE A 154 -28.65 -30.60 -19.60
N PHE A 155 -28.70 -29.27 -19.74
CA PHE A 155 -29.36 -28.63 -20.87
C PHE A 155 -28.69 -28.96 -22.20
N CYS A 156 -27.37 -28.98 -22.27
CA CYS A 156 -26.59 -29.33 -23.44
C CYS A 156 -26.75 -30.83 -23.78
N MET A 157 -26.76 -31.71 -22.78
CA MET A 157 -27.03 -33.15 -22.98
C MET A 157 -28.47 -33.40 -23.44
N PHE A 158 -29.47 -32.69 -22.89
CA PHE A 158 -30.86 -32.77 -23.36
C PHE A 158 -31.01 -32.23 -24.78
N VAL A 159 -30.36 -31.11 -25.11
CA VAL A 159 -30.38 -30.53 -26.46
C VAL A 159 -29.65 -31.42 -27.45
N ILE A 160 -28.52 -32.04 -27.08
CA ILE A 160 -27.81 -33.03 -27.90
C ILE A 160 -28.65 -34.31 -28.10
N ALA A 161 -29.35 -34.77 -27.05
CA ALA A 161 -30.24 -35.94 -27.13
C ALA A 161 -31.52 -35.69 -27.92
N LEU A 162 -32.05 -34.45 -27.92
CA LEU A 162 -33.25 -34.06 -28.65
C LEU A 162 -32.98 -33.65 -30.10
N LEU A 163 -31.81 -33.05 -30.38
CA LEU A 163 -31.53 -32.48 -31.71
C LEU A 163 -30.56 -33.30 -32.56
N GLY A 164 -29.94 -34.36 -32.04
CA GLY A 164 -29.15 -35.30 -32.84
C GLY A 164 -28.07 -34.62 -33.68
N ASN A 165 -26.86 -34.53 -33.12
CA ASN A 165 -25.65 -33.90 -33.68
C ASN A 165 -25.65 -32.37 -33.74
N VAL A 166 -24.83 -31.77 -32.89
CA VAL A 166 -24.36 -30.39 -33.06
C VAL A 166 -22.86 -30.44 -33.33
N SER A 167 -22.51 -30.71 -34.59
CA SER A 167 -21.21 -30.32 -35.11
C SER A 167 -21.31 -28.86 -35.53
N ASN A 168 -20.46 -27.99 -34.97
CA ASN A 168 -20.30 -26.56 -35.25
C ASN A 168 -21.27 -25.59 -34.56
N TYR A 169 -21.00 -25.26 -33.29
CA TYR A 169 -21.13 -23.86 -32.86
C TYR A 169 -19.85 -23.45 -32.13
N SER A 170 -19.01 -22.69 -32.82
CA SER A 170 -18.01 -21.83 -32.19
C SER A 170 -18.77 -20.73 -31.45
N ILE A 171 -18.76 -20.78 -30.13
CA ILE A 171 -19.28 -19.69 -29.29
C ILE A 171 -18.08 -19.03 -28.63
N CYS A 172 -17.53 -18.03 -29.32
CA CYS A 172 -16.85 -16.93 -28.67
C CYS A 172 -17.94 -15.99 -28.13
N MET A 173 -17.84 -15.53 -26.89
CA MET A 173 -18.64 -14.41 -26.39
C MET A 173 -17.72 -13.34 -25.82
N ASP A 174 -18.03 -12.10 -26.20
CA ASP A 174 -17.51 -10.83 -25.69
C ASP A 174 -17.83 -10.60 -24.20
#